data_AF-X1H2B4-F1
#
_entry.id   AF-X1H2B4-F1
#
_cell.length_a   1.000
_cell.length_b   1.000
_cell.length_c   1.000
_cell.angle_alpha   90.00
_cell.angle_beta   90.00
_cell.angle_gamma   90.00
#
_symmetry.space_group_name_H-M   'P 1'
#
loop_
_entity.id
_entity.type
_entity.pdbx_description
1 polymer ?
#
loop_
_entity_poly.entity_id
_entity_poly.type
_entity_poly.pdbx_seq_one_letter_code
_entity_poly.pdbx_strand_id
1 'polypeptide(L)'
;MEQEDLKKYQETVGKIKGILKYEADLRKVFGPRLDKVQGALGLMESQMNDLAEDKAIEASGEEKSRVKEVVNLFLSIAVNQPIVPIFRDLSRFYLLLVFNWNKELGKRPDIELSVSAAQRIVEGQMTMIDTINLLKTVSERLQKLIGYEPPAFELSRHYLQSLEEKGGEAK
;
A
#
# COMPACT_ATOMS: atom_id res chain seq x y z
N MET A 1 -13.93 12.61 -23.35
CA MET A 1 -13.94 11.67 -22.20
C MET A 1 -15.36 11.54 -21.67
N GLU A 2 -15.84 10.36 -21.25
CA GLU A 2 -17.19 10.22 -20.68
C GLU A 2 -17.29 10.92 -19.31
N GLN A 3 -18.47 11.42 -18.92
CA GLN A 3 -18.66 12.17 -17.67
C GLN A 3 -18.24 11.39 -16.42
N GLU A 4 -18.47 10.08 -16.40
CA GLU A 4 -18.10 9.22 -15.28
C GLU A 4 -16.57 9.08 -15.16
N ASP A 5 -15.87 8.95 -16.29
CA ASP A 5 -14.41 8.85 -16.34
C ASP A 5 -13.76 10.17 -15.90
N LEU A 6 -14.33 11.31 -16.31
CA LEU A 6 -13.88 12.62 -15.89
C LEU A 6 -13.98 12.79 -14.36
N LYS A 7 -15.08 12.35 -13.76
CA LYS A 7 -15.25 12.38 -12.30
C LYS A 7 -14.23 11.49 -11.59
N LYS A 8 -14.03 10.26 -12.05
CA LYS A 8 -13.02 9.33 -11.50
C LYS A 8 -11.61 9.89 -11.62
N TYR A 9 -11.29 10.53 -12.75
CA TYR A 9 -10.02 11.22 -12.95
C TYR A 9 -9.82 12.35 -11.94
N GLN A 10 -10.80 13.25 -11.80
CA GLN A 10 -10.73 14.37 -10.85
C GLN A 10 -10.59 13.89 -9.40
N GLU A 11 -11.33 12.85 -9.01
CA GLU A 11 -11.20 12.23 -7.69
C GLU A 11 -9.80 11.63 -7.48
N THR A 12 -9.23 10.99 -8.50
CA THR A 12 -7.89 10.39 -8.44
C THR A 12 -6.83 11.47 -8.27
N VAL A 13 -6.87 12.53 -9.08
CA VAL A 13 -5.94 13.68 -8.95
C VAL A 13 -6.10 14.36 -7.60
N GLY A 14 -7.33 14.55 -7.12
CA GLY A 14 -7.62 15.11 -5.80
C GLY A 14 -7.01 14.30 -4.67
N LYS A 15 -7.10 12.97 -4.72
CA LYS A 15 -6.46 12.07 -3.74
C LYS A 15 -4.93 12.16 -3.79
N ILE A 16 -4.33 12.17 -4.99
CA ILE A 16 -2.87 12.34 -5.15
C ILE A 16 -2.42 13.65 -4.52
N LYS A 17 -3.08 14.78 -4.86
CA LYS A 17 -2.77 16.10 -4.29
C LYS A 17 -2.96 16.14 -2.78
N GLY A 18 -3.99 15.47 -2.26
CA GLY A 18 -4.22 15.32 -0.83
C GLY A 18 -3.05 14.64 -0.12
N ILE A 19 -2.51 13.57 -0.71
CA ILE A 19 -1.35 12.85 -0.15
C ILE A 19 -0.07 13.67 -0.27
N LEU A 20 0.11 14.41 -1.38
CA LEU A 20 1.27 15.28 -1.59
C LEU A 20 1.40 16.42 -0.58
N LYS A 21 0.34 16.76 0.17
CA LYS A 21 0.41 17.73 1.29
C LYS A 21 1.31 17.26 2.43
N TYR A 22 1.50 15.95 2.59
CA TYR A 22 2.39 15.36 3.60
C TYR A 22 3.84 15.32 3.09
N GLU A 23 4.35 16.47 2.66
CA GLU A 23 5.63 16.58 1.95
C GLU A 23 6.81 16.03 2.78
N ALA A 24 6.84 16.32 4.08
CA ALA A 24 7.92 15.87 4.96
C ALA A 24 8.04 14.34 5.02
N ASP A 25 6.92 13.63 5.06
CA ASP A 25 6.92 12.16 5.09
C ASP A 25 7.24 11.57 3.72
N LEU A 26 6.77 12.21 2.64
CA LEU A 26 7.13 11.81 1.28
C LEU A 26 8.62 12.04 0.98
N ARG A 27 9.23 13.11 1.51
CA ARG A 27 10.67 13.35 1.39
C ARG A 27 11.50 12.26 2.07
N LYS A 28 10.99 11.61 3.13
CA LYS A 28 11.68 10.44 3.73
C LYS A 28 11.74 9.25 2.77
N VAL A 29 10.75 9.11 1.88
CA VAL A 29 10.66 8.01 0.92
C VAL A 29 11.37 8.33 -0.40
N PHE A 30 11.02 9.47 -1.00
CA PHE A 30 11.51 9.85 -2.34
C PHE A 30 12.82 10.64 -2.29
N GLY A 31 13.14 11.24 -1.14
CA GLY A 31 14.26 12.18 -1.01
C GLY A 31 14.08 13.40 -1.91
N PRO A 32 15.15 13.93 -2.52
CA PRO A 32 15.06 15.07 -3.43
C PRO A 32 14.35 14.74 -4.75
N ARG A 33 14.08 13.45 -5.02
CA ARG A 33 13.39 13.03 -6.25
C ARG A 33 11.88 13.27 -6.20
N LEU A 34 11.34 13.73 -5.06
CA LEU A 34 9.94 14.11 -4.94
C LEU A 34 9.54 15.20 -5.94
N ASP A 35 10.45 16.13 -6.24
CA ASP A 35 10.21 17.21 -7.20
C ASP A 35 9.95 16.65 -8.62
N LYS A 36 10.59 15.52 -8.98
CA LYS A 36 10.34 14.83 -10.25
C LYS A 36 8.93 14.24 -10.29
N VAL A 37 8.47 13.67 -9.17
CA VAL A 37 7.12 13.13 -9.03
C VAL A 37 6.09 14.24 -9.19
N GLN A 38 6.25 15.36 -8.46
CA GLN A 38 5.34 16.50 -8.57
C GLN A 38 5.33 17.11 -9.98
N GLY A 39 6.51 17.21 -10.61
CA GLY A 39 6.62 17.73 -11.96
C GLY A 39 5.97 16.84 -13.03
N ALA A 40 6.11 15.52 -12.92
CA ALA A 40 5.43 14.59 -13.82
C ALA A 40 3.91 14.57 -13.58
N LEU A 41 3.47 14.74 -12.32
CA LEU A 41 2.05 14.88 -12.01
C LEU A 41 1.45 16.12 -12.69
N GLY A 42 2.09 17.28 -12.56
CA GLY A 42 1.60 18.52 -13.18
C GLY A 42 1.51 18.41 -14.70
N LEU A 43 2.47 17.73 -15.32
CA LEU A 43 2.45 17.43 -16.75
C LEU A 43 1.27 16.54 -17.13
N MET A 44 1.11 15.39 -16.47
CA MET A 44 0.02 14.46 -16.77
C MET A 44 -1.34 15.11 -16.49
N GLU A 45 -1.45 15.90 -15.42
CA GLU A 45 -2.67 16.63 -15.09
C GLU A 45 -3.04 17.63 -16.20
N SER A 46 -2.10 18.46 -16.64
CA SER A 46 -2.34 19.42 -17.72
C SER A 46 -2.83 18.71 -18.98
N GLN A 47 -2.13 17.66 -19.42
CA GLN A 47 -2.47 16.96 -20.66
C GLN A 47 -3.80 16.21 -20.57
N MET A 48 -4.12 15.63 -19.41
CA MET A 48 -5.42 14.96 -19.19
C MET A 48 -6.57 15.96 -19.11
N ASN A 49 -6.36 17.15 -18.55
CA ASN A 49 -7.35 18.22 -18.56
C ASN A 49 -7.61 18.73 -19.98
N ASP A 50 -6.56 18.95 -20.76
CA ASP A 50 -6.70 19.37 -22.14
C ASP A 50 -7.39 18.28 -23.00
N LEU A 51 -7.10 17.00 -22.75
CA LEU A 51 -7.80 15.87 -23.37
C LEU A 51 -9.29 15.85 -22.99
N ALA A 52 -9.64 16.24 -21.76
CA ALA A 52 -11.03 16.35 -21.33
C ALA A 52 -11.78 17.50 -22.00
N GLU A 53 -11.06 18.52 -22.48
CA GLU A 53 -11.57 19.63 -23.30
C GLU A 53 -11.58 19.30 -24.81
N ASP A 54 -11.43 18.02 -25.17
CA ASP A 54 -11.39 17.51 -26.55
C ASP A 54 -10.29 18.14 -27.42
N LYS A 55 -9.19 18.62 -26.81
CA LYS A 55 -8.02 19.10 -27.54
C LYS A 55 -7.21 17.93 -28.05
N ALA A 56 -6.79 18.00 -29.33
CA ALA A 56 -5.87 17.02 -29.91
C ALA A 56 -4.46 17.23 -29.34
N ILE A 57 -4.07 16.37 -28.40
CA ILE A 57 -2.74 16.38 -27.78
C ILE A 57 -2.12 14.99 -27.87
N GLU A 58 -0.83 14.97 -28.16
CA GLU A 58 0.01 13.79 -27.99
C GLU A 58 1.19 14.15 -27.10
N ALA A 59 1.55 13.24 -26.20
CA ALA A 59 2.73 13.41 -25.39
C ALA A 59 4.00 13.33 -26.27
N SER A 60 4.97 14.20 -26.02
CA SER A 60 6.26 14.17 -26.69
C SER A 60 7.14 13.02 -26.18
N GLY A 61 8.20 12.68 -26.93
CA GLY A 61 9.16 11.65 -26.50
C GLY A 61 9.86 11.97 -25.18
N GLU A 62 10.14 13.25 -24.92
CA GLU A 62 10.75 13.73 -23.67
C GLU A 62 9.79 13.61 -22.49
N GLU A 63 8.53 13.99 -22.68
CA GLU A 63 7.49 13.91 -21.66
C GLU A 63 7.22 12.45 -21.26
N LYS A 64 7.12 11.57 -22.27
CA LYS A 64 7.05 10.12 -22.06
C LYS A 64 8.23 9.59 -21.25
N SER A 65 9.44 10.07 -21.54
CA SER A 65 10.64 9.64 -20.84
C SER A 65 10.67 10.15 -19.39
N ARG A 66 10.16 11.35 -19.14
CA ARG A 66 9.99 11.91 -17.79
C ARG A 66 8.99 11.11 -16.96
N VAL A 67 7.84 10.75 -17.52
CA VAL A 67 6.86 9.90 -16.85
C VAL A 67 7.46 8.51 -16.56
N LYS A 68 8.16 7.93 -17.54
CA LYS A 68 8.86 6.64 -17.38
C LYS A 68 9.89 6.67 -16.26
N GLU A 69 10.67 7.75 -16.13
CA GLU A 69 11.64 7.91 -15.05
C GLU A 69 10.95 7.86 -13.68
N VAL A 70 9.80 8.53 -13.53
CA VAL A 70 9.02 8.51 -12.29
C VAL A 70 8.46 7.10 -12.03
N VAL A 71 7.93 6.40 -13.03
CA VAL A 71 7.47 5.01 -12.84
C VAL A 71 8.61 4.11 -12.39
N ASN A 72 9.79 4.25 -12.98
CA ASN A 72 10.98 3.49 -12.57
C ASN A 72 11.40 3.82 -11.13
N LEU A 73 11.20 5.06 -10.68
CA LEU A 73 11.41 5.45 -9.29
C LEU A 73 10.43 4.75 -8.33
N PHE A 74 9.14 4.72 -8.67
CA PHE A 74 8.14 3.97 -7.90
C PHE A 74 8.49 2.48 -7.82
N LEU A 75 8.87 1.87 -8.95
CA LEU A 75 9.32 0.49 -9.00
C LEU A 75 10.56 0.25 -8.14
N SER A 76 11.56 1.13 -8.23
CA SER A 76 12.78 1.04 -7.43
C SER A 76 12.51 1.12 -5.94
N ILE A 77 11.63 2.02 -5.50
CA ILE A 77 11.24 2.14 -4.08
C ILE A 77 10.50 0.88 -3.65
N ALA A 78 9.53 0.41 -4.43
CA ALA A 78 8.74 -0.78 -4.11
C ALA A 78 9.60 -2.06 -4.00
N VAL A 79 10.66 -2.19 -4.81
CA VAL A 79 11.57 -3.34 -4.77
C VAL A 79 12.57 -3.26 -3.60
N ASN A 80 13.13 -2.08 -3.36
CA ASN A 80 14.33 -1.94 -2.52
C ASN A 80 14.06 -1.41 -1.10
N GLN A 81 12.85 -0.96 -0.81
CA GLN A 81 12.52 -0.34 0.48
C GLN A 81 11.25 -0.94 1.08
N PRO A 82 11.14 -1.00 2.42
CA PRO A 82 9.88 -1.32 3.08
C PRO A 82 8.78 -0.34 2.67
N ILE A 83 7.65 -0.84 2.19
CA ILE A 83 6.52 0.00 1.78
C ILE A 83 5.82 0.59 3.00
N VAL A 84 6.01 1.89 3.19
CA VAL A 84 5.30 2.67 4.21
C VAL A 84 3.88 3.05 3.73
N PRO A 85 2.90 3.23 4.64
CA PRO A 85 1.50 3.48 4.25
C PRO A 85 1.30 4.67 3.30
N ILE A 86 2.03 5.77 3.50
CA ILE A 86 1.93 6.96 2.65
C ILE A 86 2.41 6.69 1.21
N PHE A 87 3.49 5.91 1.06
CA PHE A 87 3.99 5.51 -0.26
C PHE A 87 3.02 4.57 -0.96
N ARG A 88 2.44 3.62 -0.22
CA ARG A 88 1.40 2.71 -0.71
C ARG A 88 0.21 3.47 -1.27
N ASP A 89 -0.34 4.38 -0.47
CA ASP A 89 -1.54 5.13 -0.85
C ASP A 89 -1.26 6.03 -2.05
N LEU A 90 -0.08 6.67 -2.08
CA LEU A 90 0.34 7.45 -3.24
C LEU A 90 0.49 6.56 -4.48
N SER A 91 1.19 5.43 -4.35
CA SER A 91 1.44 4.50 -5.47
C SER A 91 0.15 4.02 -6.11
N ARG A 92 -0.88 3.70 -5.31
CA ARG A 92 -2.18 3.23 -5.81
C ARG A 92 -2.82 4.24 -6.76
N PHE A 93 -2.94 5.51 -6.35
CA PHE A 93 -3.59 6.52 -7.17
C PHE A 93 -2.68 7.06 -8.27
N TYR A 94 -1.40 7.23 -7.98
CA TYR A 94 -0.43 7.77 -8.93
C TYR A 94 -0.20 6.81 -10.10
N LEU A 95 0.01 5.52 -9.83
CA LEU A 95 0.21 4.53 -10.90
C LEU A 95 -1.07 4.32 -11.73
N LEU A 96 -2.26 4.49 -11.13
CA LEU A 96 -3.52 4.50 -11.87
C LEU A 96 -3.62 5.69 -12.82
N LEU A 97 -3.23 6.90 -12.37
CA LEU A 97 -3.16 8.07 -13.24
C LEU A 97 -2.18 7.85 -14.40
N VAL A 98 -0.99 7.32 -14.12
CA VAL A 98 0.00 7.02 -15.16
C VAL A 98 -0.52 5.98 -16.15
N PHE A 99 -1.22 4.94 -15.68
CA PHE A 99 -1.82 3.94 -16.55
C PHE A 99 -2.81 4.57 -17.54
N ASN A 100 -3.75 5.38 -17.02
CA ASN A 100 -4.75 6.06 -17.83
C ASN A 100 -4.12 7.04 -18.81
N TRP A 101 -3.16 7.85 -18.33
CA TRP A 101 -2.41 8.77 -19.18
C TRP A 101 -1.63 8.04 -20.29
N ASN A 102 -1.01 6.90 -19.98
CA ASN A 102 -0.28 6.13 -20.98
C ASN A 102 -1.21 5.47 -21.99
N LYS A 103 -2.41 5.05 -21.57
CA LYS A 103 -3.41 4.49 -22.48
C LYS A 103 -3.87 5.51 -23.52
N GLU A 104 -4.13 6.75 -23.09
CA GLU A 104 -4.67 7.80 -23.96
C GLU A 104 -3.59 8.56 -24.75
N LEU A 105 -2.49 8.95 -24.09
CA LEU A 105 -1.51 9.92 -24.62
C LEU A 105 -0.11 9.32 -24.80
N GLY A 106 0.37 8.55 -23.82
CA GLY A 106 1.73 8.01 -23.81
C GLY A 106 1.96 6.93 -24.89
N LYS A 107 1.01 6.01 -25.02
CA LYS A 107 0.98 4.85 -25.92
C LYS A 107 2.30 4.07 -25.93
N ARG A 108 2.92 3.90 -24.76
CA ARG A 108 4.23 3.25 -24.59
C ARG A 108 4.12 1.94 -23.81
N PRO A 109 4.42 0.79 -24.42
CA PRO A 109 4.35 -0.51 -23.75
C PRO A 109 5.28 -0.65 -22.55
N ASP A 110 6.46 -0.01 -22.61
CA ASP A 110 7.44 -0.08 -21.52
C ASP A 110 6.98 0.66 -20.26
N ILE A 111 6.18 1.73 -20.40
CA ILE A 111 5.56 2.41 -19.25
C ILE A 111 4.51 1.49 -18.62
N GLU A 112 3.63 0.91 -19.44
CA GLU A 112 2.56 0.01 -18.98
C GLU A 112 3.09 -1.20 -18.21
N LEU A 113 4.15 -1.84 -18.73
CA LEU A 113 4.80 -2.96 -18.07
C LEU A 113 5.36 -2.57 -16.70
N SER A 114 6.03 -1.42 -16.59
CA SER A 114 6.59 -0.97 -15.31
C SER A 114 5.53 -0.51 -14.32
N VAL A 115 4.43 0.09 -14.78
CA VAL A 115 3.28 0.43 -13.94
C VAL A 115 2.68 -0.84 -13.36
N SER A 116 2.42 -1.84 -14.20
CA SER A 116 1.85 -3.13 -13.78
C SER A 116 2.76 -3.85 -12.79
N ALA A 117 4.08 -3.85 -13.04
CA ALA A 117 5.04 -4.46 -12.13
C ALA A 117 5.07 -3.75 -10.77
N ALA A 118 5.11 -2.41 -10.76
CA ALA A 118 5.13 -1.63 -9.53
C ALA A 118 3.84 -1.83 -8.72
N GLN A 119 2.67 -1.82 -9.37
CA GLN A 119 1.38 -2.08 -8.71
C GLN A 119 1.36 -3.47 -8.05
N ARG A 120 1.76 -4.52 -8.77
CA ARG A 120 1.80 -5.89 -8.24
C ARG A 120 2.71 -6.03 -7.02
N ILE A 121 3.86 -5.35 -7.01
CA ILE A 121 4.78 -5.40 -5.87
C ILE A 121 4.18 -4.67 -4.66
N VAL A 122 3.59 -3.49 -4.89
CA VAL A 122 2.94 -2.71 -3.82
C VAL A 122 1.78 -3.50 -3.20
N GLU A 123 0.93 -4.11 -4.02
CA GLU A 123 -0.17 -4.94 -3.57
C GLU A 123 0.31 -6.25 -2.92
N GLY A 124 1.33 -6.90 -3.48
CA GLY A 124 1.91 -8.11 -2.92
C GLY A 124 2.52 -7.91 -1.52
N GLN A 125 3.20 -6.78 -1.31
CA GLN A 125 3.71 -6.43 0.02
C GLN A 125 2.58 -6.12 1.03
N MET A 126 1.43 -5.60 0.59
CA MET A 126 0.26 -5.46 1.49
C MET A 126 -0.15 -6.81 2.06
N THR A 127 -0.32 -7.82 1.21
CA THR A 127 -0.71 -9.17 1.64
C THR A 127 0.27 -9.75 2.66
N MET A 128 1.57 -9.49 2.49
CA MET A 128 2.59 -9.95 3.44
C MET A 128 2.51 -9.21 4.79
N ILE A 129 2.32 -7.89 4.80
CA ILE A 129 2.17 -7.12 6.05
C ILE A 129 0.90 -7.55 6.80
N ASP A 130 -0.21 -7.72 6.09
CA ASP A 130 -1.46 -8.20 6.67
C ASP A 130 -1.30 -9.61 7.24
N THR A 131 -0.57 -10.47 6.54
CA THR A 131 -0.20 -11.80 7.04
C THR A 131 0.64 -11.72 8.32
N ILE A 132 1.64 -10.84 8.38
CA ILE A 132 2.46 -10.64 9.58
C ILE A 132 1.60 -10.19 10.77
N ASN A 133 0.68 -9.25 10.56
CA ASN A 133 -0.20 -8.76 11.63
C ASN A 133 -1.17 -9.86 12.13
N LEU A 134 -1.68 -10.68 11.21
CA LEU A 134 -2.50 -11.83 11.56
C LEU A 134 -1.70 -12.87 12.35
N LEU A 135 -0.47 -13.17 11.94
CA LEU A 135 0.42 -14.09 12.67
C LEU A 135 0.75 -13.57 14.08
N LYS A 136 1.00 -12.27 14.26
CA LYS A 136 1.19 -11.68 15.59
C LYS A 136 -0.05 -11.88 16.46
N THR A 137 -1.23 -11.61 15.92
CA THR A 137 -2.51 -11.80 16.63
C THR A 137 -2.72 -13.25 17.05
N VAL A 138 -2.39 -14.21 16.17
CA VAL A 138 -2.47 -15.64 16.48
C VAL A 138 -1.45 -16.01 17.56
N SER A 139 -0.22 -15.51 17.48
CA SER A 139 0.83 -15.75 18.48
C SER A 139 0.42 -15.25 19.87
N GLU A 140 -0.15 -14.05 19.98
CA GLU A 140 -0.67 -13.50 21.23
C GLU A 140 -1.81 -14.35 21.81
N ARG A 141 -2.70 -14.87 20.96
CA ARG A 141 -3.77 -15.78 21.39
C ARG A 141 -3.22 -17.12 21.90
N LEU A 142 -2.22 -17.68 21.22
CA LEU A 142 -1.55 -18.91 21.66
C LEU A 142 -0.83 -18.71 23.00
N GLN A 143 -0.15 -17.59 23.21
CA GLN A 143 0.48 -17.26 24.49
C GLN A 143 -0.55 -17.19 25.63
N LYS A 144 -1.71 -16.58 25.39
CA LYS A 144 -2.81 -16.54 26.36
C LYS A 144 -3.36 -17.93 26.67
N LEU A 145 -3.42 -18.83 25.70
CA LEU A 145 -3.86 -20.22 25.90
C LEU A 145 -2.82 -21.07 26.64
N ILE A 146 -1.53 -20.87 26.38
CA ILE A 146 -0.44 -21.57 27.08
C ILE A 146 -0.40 -21.16 28.56
N GLY A 147 -0.67 -19.89 28.87
CA GLY A 147 -0.76 -19.39 30.25
C GLY A 147 -2.12 -19.62 30.93
N TYR A 148 -3.06 -20.30 30.27
CA TYR A 148 -4.40 -20.57 30.81
C TYR A 148 -4.38 -21.90 31.57
N GLU A 149 -4.39 -21.85 32.91
CA GLU A 149 -4.78 -23.02 33.73
C GLU A 149 -6.31 -23.09 33.77
N PRO A 150 -6.95 -24.15 33.22
CA PRO A 150 -8.40 -24.29 33.29
C PRO A 150 -8.85 -24.51 34.75
N PRO A 151 -9.99 -23.94 35.19
CA PRO A 151 -10.52 -24.13 36.56
C PRO A 151 -10.72 -25.60 36.96
N ALA A 152 -10.89 -26.50 35.98
CA ALA A 152 -10.97 -27.94 36.19
C ALA A 152 -9.68 -28.54 36.79
N PHE A 153 -8.51 -27.96 36.50
CA PHE A 153 -7.24 -28.39 37.08
C PHE A 153 -7.10 -27.94 38.53
N GLU A 154 -7.56 -26.74 38.89
CA GLU A 154 -7.63 -26.28 40.29
C GLU A 154 -8.59 -27.14 41.11
N LEU A 155 -9.78 -27.44 40.59
CA LEU A 155 -10.76 -28.31 41.23
C LEU A 155 -10.22 -29.73 41.44
N SER A 156 -9.53 -30.28 40.45
CA SER A 156 -8.91 -31.61 40.55
C SER A 156 -7.78 -31.63 41.58
N ARG A 157 -6.98 -30.55 41.65
CA ARG A 157 -5.89 -30.40 42.63
C ARG A 157 -6.44 -30.30 44.06
N HIS A 158 -7.48 -29.49 44.28
CA HIS A 158 -8.17 -29.39 45.56
C HIS A 158 -8.84 -30.71 45.96
N TYR A 159 -9.43 -31.44 45.02
CA TYR A 159 -10.02 -32.75 45.29
C TYR A 159 -8.96 -33.77 45.72
N LEU A 160 -7.84 -33.85 45.00
CA LEU A 160 -6.72 -34.74 45.36
C LEU A 160 -6.11 -34.39 46.72
N GLN A 161 -5.93 -33.11 47.03
CA GLN A 161 -5.47 -32.65 48.36
C GLN A 161 -6.44 -33.06 49.47
N SER A 162 -7.76 -32.88 49.25
CA SER A 162 -8.77 -33.27 50.23
C SER A 162 -8.83 -34.79 50.49
N LEU A 163 -8.43 -35.60 49.49
CA LEU A 163 -8.33 -37.05 49.62
C LEU A 163 -7.06 -37.47 50.40
N GLU A 164 -5.93 -36.79 50.19
CA GLU A 164 -4.71 -37.02 50.96
C GLU A 164 -4.89 -36.66 52.44
N GLU A 165 -5.55 -35.54 52.74
CA GLU A 165 -5.84 -35.12 54.11
C GLU A 165 -6.75 -36.14 54.82
N LYS A 166 -7.81 -36.60 54.15
CA LYS A 166 -8.71 -37.64 54.70
C LYS A 166 -8.06 -39.02 54.81
N GLY A 167 -7.12 -39.33 53.92
CA GLY A 167 -6.34 -40.57 53.97
C GLY A 167 -5.26 -40.58 55.06
N GLY A 168 -4.79 -39.41 55.49
CA GLY A 168 -3.82 -39.22 56.57
C GLY A 168 -4.42 -39.31 57.97
N GLU A 169 -5.71 -39.04 58.13
CA GLU A 169 -6.44 -39.14 59.41
C GLU A 169 -6.86 -40.59 59.78
N ALA A 170 -6.66 -41.56 58.89
CA ALA A 170 -7.02 -42.96 59.09
C ALA A 170 -5.83 -43.87 59.52
N LYS A 171 -4.89 -43.34 60.31
CA LYS A 171 -3.81 -44.11 60.96
C LYS A 171 -3.79 -43.93 62.47
#